data_AF-A0AAQ4F4X0-F1
#
_entry.id   AF-A0AAQ4F4X0-F1
#
_cell.length_a   1.000
_cell.length_b   1.000
_cell.length_c   1.000
_cell.angle_alpha   90.00
_cell.angle_beta   90.00
_cell.angle_gamma   90.00
#
_symmetry.space_group_name_H-M   'P 1'
#
loop_
_entity.id
_entity.type
_entity.pdbx_description
1 polymer ?
#
loop_
_entity_poly.entity_id
_entity_poly.type
_entity_poly.pdbx_seq_one_letter_code
_entity_poly.pdbx_strand_id
1 'polypeptide(L)'
;MAARSAAVVAVSPVGDELAVPPTPRRAPLSTAHAIPTAFGVMFVAAVACALVWVVLNLPPRPGRENTTQNNFCCPEEAALLFAVIDREHSPCNDFFAHVCKNAIKGGVVKEDVTKDILESIRGNVVRGTNLHDLPAATALHHFYTSCVREIWKPELLVEDAVAALLEISNSKTTMSSGDLLRFALDLQHRYNLAFFTAVEYEPGTPITISRNHLRLQNYRHSCVETCFGVALSVVNAHFGTNYTLEQIEDWDRRLPGGSDAASKAEVTPEELRDAFNGLDISQLKAILQEFSIDLDTGTPIYAEAKEVTLQEIRLMWNTSSQPFSLCHMIMTVALKAVSVMQLFTVVTFPSMRAASICKSHGTEFQELWRRTHVAFLTSEKKNVQLRNVFEATRQAFTIYAPLRKIMKDGNDTAKFDAMVANISLLLPIDLILRDVAAPNLSTQGFVRNYFRALSFEFDVRTVKSRRGSVVIRDGFHYEARSQVAFVNDTALYVPASMFGLLSGNNTDPLLADAPGLGSRMAATIWLKVITSEMWSSQTHQAILQHR
;
A
#
# COMPACT_ATOMS: atom_id res chain seq x y z
N MET A 1 67.86 -6.37 -27.11
CA MET A 1 68.50 -5.32 -27.92
C MET A 1 67.88 -3.99 -27.51
N ALA A 2 68.72 -3.03 -27.05
CA ALA A 2 68.50 -1.60 -26.73
C ALA A 2 67.21 -1.22 -25.96
N ALA A 3 67.17 -0.79 -24.69
CA ALA A 3 67.93 0.19 -23.90
C ALA A 3 67.79 1.67 -24.37
N ARG A 4 66.98 2.45 -23.61
CA ARG A 4 67.11 3.88 -23.17
C ARG A 4 65.71 4.38 -22.74
N SER A 5 65.43 4.72 -21.47
CA SER A 5 65.94 5.79 -20.58
C SER A 5 65.28 7.16 -20.77
N ALA A 6 64.89 7.73 -19.61
CA ALA A 6 64.49 9.12 -19.29
C ALA A 6 63.04 9.53 -19.64
N ALA A 7 62.31 10.29 -18.83
CA ALA A 7 62.71 11.16 -17.73
C ALA A 7 61.59 11.26 -16.66
N VAL A 8 62.03 11.20 -15.41
CA VAL A 8 61.32 11.70 -14.23
C VAL A 8 61.41 13.22 -14.26
N VAL A 9 60.27 13.91 -14.28
CA VAL A 9 60.17 15.33 -13.95
C VAL A 9 59.23 15.47 -12.77
N ALA A 10 59.82 15.94 -11.68
CA ALA A 10 59.16 16.33 -10.45
C ALA A 10 58.21 17.52 -10.70
N VAL A 11 57.00 17.43 -10.14
CA VAL A 11 56.20 18.61 -9.81
C VAL A 11 55.98 18.56 -8.30
N SER A 12 56.60 19.54 -7.64
CA SER A 12 56.53 19.78 -6.21
C SER A 12 55.11 20.21 -5.79
N PRO A 13 54.65 19.86 -4.58
CA PRO A 13 53.36 20.30 -4.06
C PRO A 13 53.46 21.74 -3.55
N VAL A 14 52.59 22.61 -4.07
CA VAL A 14 52.14 23.83 -3.41
C VAL A 14 50.79 23.41 -2.81
N GLY A 15 50.56 23.36 -1.50
CA GLY A 15 51.05 24.26 -0.47
C GLY A 15 49.99 25.32 -0.15
N ASP A 16 48.71 24.95 -0.07
CA ASP A 16 47.68 25.83 0.50
C ASP A 16 47.57 25.57 2.00
N GLU A 17 48.41 26.30 2.74
CA GLU A 17 48.26 26.50 4.17
C GLU A 17 46.92 27.17 4.47
N LEU A 18 46.10 26.47 5.26
CA LEU A 18 44.96 27.04 5.98
C LEU A 18 45.44 28.22 6.82
N ALA A 19 45.13 29.44 6.37
CA ALA A 19 45.31 30.65 7.12
C ALA A 19 44.47 30.59 8.42
N VAL A 20 45.17 30.40 9.54
CA VAL A 20 44.64 30.59 10.89
C VAL A 20 44.28 32.08 11.06
N PRO A 21 43.04 32.44 11.41
CA PRO A 21 42.69 33.83 11.65
C PRO A 21 43.46 34.37 12.87
N PRO A 22 43.95 35.62 12.85
CA PRO A 22 44.69 36.19 13.96
C PRO A 22 43.79 36.26 15.20
N THR A 23 44.32 35.78 16.31
CA THR A 23 43.73 35.95 17.64
C THR A 23 43.54 37.45 17.92
N PRO A 24 42.34 37.88 18.35
CA PRO A 24 42.12 39.29 18.67
C PRO A 24 42.94 39.67 19.90
N ARG A 25 43.84 40.64 19.74
CA ARG A 25 44.50 41.33 20.86
C ARG A 25 43.41 41.88 21.79
N ARG A 26 43.38 41.38 23.03
CA ARG A 26 42.55 41.92 24.11
C ARG A 26 42.90 43.39 24.32
N ALA A 27 41.95 44.27 24.00
CA ALA A 27 41.98 45.65 24.44
C ALA A 27 41.86 45.70 25.98
N PRO A 28 42.54 46.64 26.67
CA PRO A 28 42.37 46.81 28.10
C PRO A 28 40.90 47.16 28.41
N LEU A 29 40.30 46.40 29.33
CA LEU A 29 38.95 46.64 29.83
C LEU A 29 38.87 48.07 30.40
N SER A 30 38.12 48.92 29.71
CA SER A 30 37.57 50.16 30.27
C SER A 30 36.65 49.80 31.44
N THR A 31 37.07 50.13 32.66
CA THR A 31 36.33 49.92 33.92
C THR A 31 35.16 50.89 34.11
N ALA A 32 34.81 51.71 33.11
CA ALA A 32 33.80 52.76 33.25
C ALA A 32 32.35 52.30 32.96
N HIS A 33 32.11 51.07 32.49
CA HIS A 33 30.75 50.58 32.13
C HIS A 33 30.31 49.29 32.88
N ALA A 34 31.15 48.77 33.78
CA ALA A 34 30.85 47.55 34.55
C ALA A 34 29.90 47.78 35.74
N ILE A 35 29.75 49.02 36.20
CA ILE A 35 28.93 49.35 37.37
C ILE A 35 27.42 49.38 37.03
N PRO A 36 26.93 50.01 35.94
CA PRO A 36 25.49 50.02 35.66
C PRO A 36 24.95 48.66 35.16
N THR A 37 25.78 47.83 34.55
CA THR A 37 25.37 46.49 34.06
C THR A 37 25.25 45.47 35.18
N ALA A 38 26.11 45.52 36.19
CA ALA A 38 25.98 44.68 37.39
C ALA A 38 24.72 45.00 38.21
N PHE A 39 24.35 46.29 38.32
CA PHE A 39 23.10 46.69 38.98
C PHE A 39 21.86 46.24 38.21
N GLY A 40 21.87 46.30 36.88
CA GLY A 40 20.76 45.80 36.05
C GLY A 40 20.52 44.30 36.22
N VAL A 41 21.59 43.49 36.21
CA VAL A 41 21.48 42.03 36.39
C VAL A 41 21.02 41.67 37.80
N MET A 42 21.54 42.36 38.83
CA MET A 42 21.11 42.16 40.22
C MET A 42 19.65 42.56 40.45
N PHE A 43 19.17 43.63 39.80
CA PHE A 43 17.79 44.07 39.90
C PHE A 43 16.83 43.08 39.23
N VAL A 44 17.17 42.58 38.04
CA VAL A 44 16.37 41.55 37.35
C VAL A 44 16.30 40.25 38.15
N ALA A 45 17.42 39.83 38.74
CA ALA A 45 17.46 38.66 39.62
C ALA A 45 16.63 38.85 40.90
N ALA A 46 16.72 40.02 41.54
CA ALA A 46 15.94 40.34 42.72
C ALA A 46 14.42 40.39 42.42
N VAL A 47 14.02 40.96 41.29
CA VAL A 47 12.62 40.98 40.85
C VAL A 47 12.13 39.58 40.52
N ALA A 48 12.93 38.73 39.88
CA ALA A 48 12.59 37.34 39.61
C ALA A 48 12.43 36.54 40.92
N CYS A 49 13.34 36.69 41.88
CA CYS A 49 13.23 36.04 43.18
C CYS A 49 12.01 36.55 43.97
N ALA A 50 11.71 37.85 43.93
CA ALA A 50 10.51 38.41 44.56
C ALA A 50 9.23 37.87 43.91
N LEU A 51 9.19 37.75 42.58
CA LEU A 51 8.06 37.15 41.86
C LEU A 51 7.86 35.67 42.22
N VAL A 52 8.95 34.90 42.28
CA VAL A 52 8.89 33.49 42.70
C VAL A 52 8.42 33.40 44.17
N TRP A 53 8.90 34.27 45.05
CA TRP A 53 8.49 34.30 46.45
C TRP A 53 7.02 34.71 46.62
N VAL A 54 6.52 35.65 45.81
CA VAL A 54 5.10 36.00 45.76
C VAL A 54 4.28 34.83 45.23
N VAL A 55 4.70 34.16 44.15
CA VAL A 55 3.98 32.99 43.61
C VAL A 55 3.94 31.83 44.62
N LEU A 56 5.02 31.61 45.37
CA LEU A 56 5.10 30.53 46.36
C LEU A 56 4.39 30.84 47.68
N ASN A 57 4.21 32.12 48.05
CA ASN A 57 3.49 32.54 49.26
C ASN A 57 2.09 33.10 48.99
N LEU A 58 1.60 33.03 47.75
CA LEU A 58 0.18 33.18 47.51
C LEU A 58 -0.52 32.07 48.30
N PRO A 59 -1.41 32.39 49.26
CA PRO A 59 -2.21 31.38 49.92
C PRO A 59 -2.87 30.55 48.82
N PRO A 60 -2.87 29.21 48.91
CA PRO A 60 -3.53 28.39 47.91
C PRO A 60 -4.91 28.98 47.73
N ARG A 61 -5.22 29.42 46.51
CA ARG A 61 -6.56 29.92 46.17
C ARG A 61 -7.51 28.95 46.84
N PRO A 62 -8.42 29.41 47.73
CA PRO A 62 -9.35 28.51 48.41
C PRO A 62 -9.89 27.63 47.32
N GLY A 63 -9.61 26.33 47.44
CA GLY A 63 -9.92 25.36 46.40
C GLY A 63 -11.34 25.67 46.02
N ARG A 64 -11.54 26.07 44.76
CA ARG A 64 -12.88 26.17 44.22
C ARG A 64 -13.37 24.76 44.38
N GLU A 65 -14.16 24.52 45.43
CA GLU A 65 -14.94 23.32 45.54
C GLU A 65 -15.63 23.25 44.19
N ASN A 66 -15.25 22.25 43.38
CA ASN A 66 -16.00 21.85 42.22
C ASN A 66 -17.30 21.22 42.74
N THR A 67 -18.09 22.00 43.47
CA THR A 67 -19.53 21.83 43.56
C THR A 67 -20.04 21.95 42.15
N THR A 68 -20.67 20.86 41.70
CA THR A 68 -20.93 20.47 40.31
C THR A 68 -19.70 19.99 39.56
N GLN A 69 -19.28 18.77 39.88
CA GLN A 69 -18.88 17.82 38.86
C GLN A 69 -20.09 17.61 37.91
N ASN A 70 -20.43 18.65 37.13
CA ASN A 70 -21.23 18.47 35.93
C ASN A 70 -20.33 17.64 35.03
N ASN A 71 -20.49 16.32 35.12
CA ASN A 71 -19.98 15.36 34.16
C ASN A 71 -20.65 15.70 32.82
N PHE A 72 -20.19 16.77 32.16
CA PHE A 72 -20.50 17.01 30.77
C PHE A 72 -19.91 15.83 30.03
N CYS A 73 -20.80 14.96 29.58
CA CYS A 73 -20.48 13.92 28.62
C CYS A 73 -19.90 14.65 27.39
N CYS A 74 -18.60 14.49 27.14
CA CYS A 74 -17.94 14.93 25.90
C CYS A 74 -17.60 16.43 25.76
N PRO A 75 -16.79 17.02 26.66
CA PRO A 75 -16.40 18.42 26.56
C PRO A 75 -15.51 18.72 25.34
N GLU A 76 -14.70 17.76 24.88
CA GLU A 76 -13.84 17.91 23.71
C GLU A 76 -14.67 17.92 22.42
N GLU A 77 -15.63 17.00 22.29
CA GLU A 77 -16.54 16.91 21.16
C GLU A 77 -17.49 18.11 21.11
N ALA A 78 -17.99 18.56 22.26
CA ALA A 78 -18.80 19.78 22.35
C ALA A 78 -18.00 21.02 21.94
N ALA A 79 -16.74 21.14 22.39
CA ALA A 79 -15.86 22.23 22.00
C ALA A 79 -15.58 22.22 20.49
N LEU A 80 -15.35 21.04 19.90
CA LEU A 80 -15.19 20.90 18.45
C LEU A 80 -16.46 21.33 17.70
N LEU A 81 -17.64 20.87 18.13
CA LEU A 81 -18.92 21.24 17.53
C LEU A 81 -19.13 22.76 17.57
N PHE A 82 -18.84 23.40 18.71
CA PHE A 82 -18.97 24.86 18.85
C PHE A 82 -17.96 25.64 18.00
N ALA A 83 -16.76 25.12 17.79
CA ALA A 83 -15.76 25.73 16.91
C ALA A 83 -16.17 25.66 15.43
N VAL A 84 -16.98 24.66 15.07
CA VAL A 84 -17.33 24.33 13.69
C VAL A 84 -18.67 24.94 13.24
N ILE A 85 -19.62 25.12 14.17
CA ILE A 85 -20.93 25.72 13.88
C ILE A 85 -20.81 27.22 13.56
N ASP A 86 -21.44 27.62 12.45
CA ASP A 86 -21.71 29.01 12.08
C ASP A 86 -23.13 29.41 12.51
N ARG A 87 -23.21 30.06 13.68
CA ARG A 87 -24.48 30.52 14.27
C ARG A 87 -25.14 31.66 13.47
N GLU A 88 -24.42 32.29 12.53
CA GLU A 88 -24.99 33.34 11.69
C GLU A 88 -25.84 32.76 10.54
N HIS A 89 -25.67 31.46 10.24
CA HIS A 89 -26.47 30.76 9.23
C HIS A 89 -27.57 29.97 9.92
N SER A 90 -28.78 30.03 9.37
CA SER A 90 -29.89 29.20 9.84
C SER A 90 -29.74 27.76 9.33
N PRO A 91 -29.80 26.73 10.19
CA PRO A 91 -29.71 25.34 9.76
C PRO A 91 -30.88 24.92 8.85
N CYS A 92 -32.01 25.64 8.89
CA CYS A 92 -33.17 25.37 8.04
C CYS A 92 -33.00 25.93 6.61
N ASN A 93 -32.15 26.95 6.44
CA ASN A 93 -31.93 27.59 5.14
C ASN A 93 -30.70 27.02 4.44
N ASP A 94 -29.63 26.80 5.20
CA ASP A 94 -28.38 26.23 4.71
C ASP A 94 -27.69 25.45 5.83
N PHE A 95 -28.09 24.19 6.00
CA PHE A 95 -27.52 23.30 7.01
C PHE A 95 -26.02 23.11 6.79
N PHE A 96 -25.57 23.01 5.54
CA PHE A 96 -24.15 22.86 5.21
C PHE A 96 -23.35 24.08 5.68
N ALA A 97 -23.79 25.30 5.38
CA ALA A 97 -23.12 26.50 5.88
C ALA A 97 -23.15 26.57 7.41
N HIS A 98 -24.29 26.23 8.03
CA HIS A 98 -24.43 26.21 9.48
C HIS A 98 -23.44 25.26 10.16
N VAL A 99 -23.17 24.09 9.58
CA VAL A 99 -22.29 23.08 10.22
C VAL A 99 -20.87 23.01 9.67
N CYS A 100 -20.55 23.58 8.50
CA CYS A 100 -19.23 23.40 7.87
C CYS A 100 -18.48 24.72 7.61
N LYS A 101 -19.16 25.87 7.56
CA LYS A 101 -18.56 27.11 7.05
C LYS A 101 -17.40 27.62 7.91
N ASN A 102 -17.56 27.61 9.24
CA ASN A 102 -16.49 28.02 10.15
C ASN A 102 -15.35 27.00 10.17
N ALA A 103 -15.66 25.72 10.00
CA ALA A 103 -14.63 24.71 9.88
C ALA A 103 -13.78 24.92 8.62
N ILE A 104 -14.40 25.23 7.48
CA ILE A 104 -13.69 25.50 6.21
C ILE A 104 -12.84 26.77 6.34
N LYS A 105 -13.42 27.86 6.88
CA LYS A 105 -12.73 29.14 7.07
C LYS A 105 -11.57 29.05 8.06
N GLY A 106 -11.74 28.32 9.15
CA GLY A 106 -10.74 28.18 10.21
C GLY A 106 -9.63 27.17 9.88
N GLY A 107 -9.69 26.50 8.73
CA GLY A 107 -8.81 25.35 8.45
C GLY A 107 -8.98 24.20 9.45
N VAL A 108 -10.10 24.19 10.19
CA VAL A 108 -10.47 23.15 11.15
C VAL A 108 -11.06 21.94 10.43
N VAL A 109 -11.62 22.13 9.22
CA VAL A 109 -11.70 21.04 8.23
C VAL A 109 -10.27 20.73 7.80
N LYS A 110 -9.59 19.95 8.63
CA LYS A 110 -8.61 19.01 8.12
C LYS A 110 -9.41 18.09 7.23
N GLU A 111 -9.11 18.12 5.93
CA GLU A 111 -9.77 17.36 4.87
C GLU A 111 -10.03 15.89 5.23
N ASP A 112 -9.32 15.34 6.22
CA ASP A 112 -9.65 14.05 6.79
C ASP A 112 -8.98 13.80 8.15
N VAL A 113 -9.74 13.76 9.24
CA VAL A 113 -9.24 13.31 10.55
C VAL A 113 -8.63 11.91 10.44
N THR A 114 -9.23 11.06 9.61
CA THR A 114 -8.73 9.72 9.32
C THR A 114 -7.37 9.74 8.60
N LYS A 115 -7.18 10.65 7.63
CA LYS A 115 -5.91 10.83 6.90
C LYS A 115 -4.80 11.27 7.84
N ASP A 116 -5.10 12.19 8.77
CA ASP A 116 -4.13 12.63 9.79
C ASP A 116 -3.70 11.49 10.72
N ILE A 117 -4.65 10.67 11.17
CA ILE A 117 -4.35 9.48 11.98
C ILE A 117 -3.47 8.49 11.21
N LEU A 118 -3.82 8.22 9.94
CA LEU A 118 -3.05 7.31 9.09
C LEU A 118 -1.65 7.86 8.76
N GLU A 119 -1.51 9.17 8.56
CA GLU A 119 -0.21 9.82 8.38
C GLU A 119 0.60 9.83 9.69
N SER A 120 -0.04 9.96 10.85
CA SER A 120 0.61 9.83 12.16
C SER A 120 1.16 8.42 12.38
N ILE A 121 0.35 7.38 12.13
CA ILE A 121 0.80 5.98 12.19
C ILE A 121 1.96 5.76 11.23
N ARG A 122 1.86 6.25 10.00
CA ARG A 122 2.95 6.16 9.03
C ARG A 122 4.20 6.87 9.51
N GLY A 123 4.07 8.07 10.06
CA GLY A 123 5.18 8.81 10.66
C GLY A 123 5.86 8.02 11.78
N ASN A 124 5.09 7.28 12.58
CA ASN A 124 5.63 6.42 13.62
C ASN A 124 6.37 5.20 13.06
N VAL A 125 5.80 4.55 12.04
CA VAL A 125 6.43 3.45 11.30
C VAL A 125 7.75 3.91 10.67
N VAL A 126 7.76 5.05 9.98
CA VAL A 126 8.97 5.59 9.34
C VAL A 126 10.04 5.93 10.38
N ARG A 127 9.66 6.52 11.53
CA ARG A 127 10.61 6.89 12.60
C ARG A 127 11.03 5.75 13.52
N GLY A 128 10.39 4.58 13.44
CA GLY A 128 10.70 3.48 14.37
C GLY A 128 10.11 3.67 15.77
N THR A 129 9.17 4.60 15.96
CA THR A 129 8.66 4.96 17.30
C THR A 129 7.48 4.10 17.70
N ASN A 130 7.50 3.56 18.93
CA ASN A 130 6.43 2.72 19.49
C ASN A 130 6.09 1.49 18.63
N LEU A 131 7.10 0.86 18.03
CA LEU A 131 6.93 -0.34 17.21
C LEU A 131 7.21 -1.64 17.98
N HIS A 132 7.56 -1.54 19.27
CA HIS A 132 7.78 -2.70 20.11
C HIS A 132 6.50 -3.56 20.11
N ASP A 133 6.65 -4.86 19.92
CA ASP A 133 5.54 -5.83 19.82
C ASP A 133 4.64 -5.71 18.58
N LEU A 134 5.04 -4.95 17.55
CA LEU A 134 4.30 -4.81 16.29
C LEU A 134 5.11 -5.34 15.07
N PRO A 135 5.19 -6.67 14.84
CA PRO A 135 6.05 -7.26 13.81
C PRO A 135 5.84 -6.69 12.40
N ALA A 136 4.58 -6.46 12.00
CA ALA A 136 4.27 -5.89 10.68
C ALA A 136 4.74 -4.42 10.55
N ALA A 137 4.62 -3.64 11.63
CA ALA A 137 5.06 -2.25 11.65
C ALA A 137 6.59 -2.16 11.66
N THR A 138 7.26 -3.07 12.38
CA THR A 138 8.73 -3.22 12.37
C THR A 138 9.24 -3.63 10.99
N ALA A 139 8.57 -4.56 10.31
CA ALA A 139 8.91 -4.93 8.93
C ALA A 139 8.81 -3.70 8.00
N LEU A 140 7.71 -2.95 8.05
CA LEU A 140 7.56 -1.71 7.28
C LEU A 140 8.66 -0.68 7.60
N HIS A 141 9.02 -0.51 8.88
CA HIS A 141 10.11 0.38 9.29
C HIS A 141 11.46 -0.03 8.68
N HIS A 142 11.79 -1.33 8.72
CA HIS A 142 13.01 -1.88 8.14
C HIS A 142 13.03 -1.70 6.61
N PHE A 143 11.90 -1.94 5.95
CA PHE A 143 11.71 -1.63 4.54
C PHE A 143 12.01 -0.15 4.25
N TYR A 144 11.35 0.78 4.95
CA TYR A 144 11.58 2.21 4.74
C TYR A 144 13.04 2.63 4.96
N THR A 145 13.66 2.09 6.00
CA THR A 145 15.05 2.37 6.35
C THR A 145 16.01 1.89 5.26
N SER A 146 15.84 0.66 4.79
CA SER A 146 16.64 0.11 3.67
C SER A 146 16.43 0.91 2.38
N CYS A 147 15.19 1.24 2.04
CA CYS A 147 14.85 2.01 0.84
C CYS A 147 15.52 3.39 0.83
N VAL A 148 15.35 4.19 1.88
CA VAL A 148 15.92 5.56 1.94
C VAL A 148 17.45 5.54 1.85
N ARG A 149 18.10 4.49 2.37
CA ARG A 149 19.55 4.32 2.33
C ARG A 149 20.08 3.93 0.96
N GLU A 150 19.37 3.07 0.24
CA GLU A 150 19.90 2.38 -0.95
C GLU A 150 19.34 2.90 -2.27
N ILE A 151 18.19 3.60 -2.27
CA ILE A 151 17.50 4.05 -3.49
C ILE A 151 18.34 4.96 -4.41
N TRP A 152 19.40 5.58 -3.87
CA TRP A 152 20.31 6.48 -4.61
C TRP A 152 21.42 5.76 -5.39
N LYS A 153 21.45 4.42 -5.38
CA LYS A 153 22.50 3.60 -6.01
C LYS A 153 21.92 2.71 -7.12
N PRO A 154 21.49 3.29 -8.26
CA PRO A 154 20.68 2.58 -9.24
C PRO A 154 21.36 1.33 -9.83
N GLU A 155 22.67 1.35 -10.08
CA GLU A 155 23.35 0.16 -10.62
C GLU A 155 23.33 -1.01 -9.63
N LEU A 156 23.60 -0.72 -8.36
CA LEU A 156 23.57 -1.74 -7.29
C LEU A 156 22.16 -2.30 -7.07
N LEU A 157 21.13 -1.50 -7.28
CA LEU A 157 19.74 -1.96 -7.18
C LEU A 157 19.35 -2.90 -8.32
N VAL A 158 19.86 -2.66 -9.54
CA VAL A 158 19.65 -3.57 -10.68
C VAL A 158 20.34 -4.90 -10.41
N GLU A 159 21.60 -4.86 -9.96
CA GLU A 159 22.36 -6.04 -9.57
C GLU A 159 21.65 -6.83 -8.45
N ASP A 160 21.26 -6.15 -7.37
CA ASP A 160 20.53 -6.74 -6.26
C ASP A 160 19.17 -7.30 -6.68
N ALA A 161 18.46 -6.65 -7.62
CA ALA A 161 17.21 -7.14 -8.16
C ALA A 161 17.39 -8.44 -8.92
N VAL A 162 18.34 -8.48 -9.85
CA VAL A 162 18.63 -9.69 -10.63
C VAL A 162 19.10 -10.81 -9.71
N ALA A 163 20.02 -10.53 -8.79
CA ALA A 163 20.52 -11.51 -7.84
C ALA A 163 19.40 -12.06 -6.94
N ALA A 164 18.52 -11.19 -6.41
CA ALA A 164 17.40 -11.60 -5.59
C ALA A 164 16.39 -12.45 -6.39
N LEU A 165 16.07 -12.07 -7.63
CA LEU A 165 15.17 -12.84 -8.49
C LEU A 165 15.73 -14.23 -8.80
N LEU A 166 17.03 -14.32 -9.11
CA LEU A 166 17.74 -15.59 -9.36
C LEU A 166 17.79 -16.50 -8.12
N GLU A 167 18.02 -15.91 -6.93
CA GLU A 167 18.02 -16.62 -5.66
C GLU A 167 16.62 -17.19 -5.34
N ILE A 168 15.60 -16.34 -5.47
CA ILE A 168 14.20 -16.66 -5.20
C ILE A 168 13.68 -17.77 -6.11
N SER A 169 14.01 -17.70 -7.40
CA SER A 169 13.51 -18.63 -8.40
C SER A 169 14.24 -19.97 -8.41
N ASN A 170 15.35 -20.09 -7.67
CA ASN A 170 16.28 -21.20 -7.77
C ASN A 170 16.65 -21.51 -9.25
N SER A 171 16.76 -20.44 -10.07
CA SER A 171 16.95 -20.57 -11.51
C SER A 171 18.27 -21.25 -11.84
N LYS A 172 18.21 -22.19 -12.79
CA LYS A 172 19.36 -22.88 -13.37
C LYS A 172 19.46 -22.56 -14.86
N THR A 173 20.63 -22.80 -15.44
CA THR A 173 20.88 -22.66 -16.90
C THR A 173 19.85 -23.37 -17.75
N THR A 174 19.35 -24.51 -17.26
CA THR A 174 18.27 -25.29 -17.87
C THR A 174 17.22 -25.59 -16.81
N MET A 175 15.96 -25.37 -17.15
CA MET A 175 14.80 -25.61 -16.29
C MET A 175 13.83 -26.58 -17.00
N SER A 176 12.98 -27.30 -16.28
CA SER A 176 11.89 -27.99 -16.98
C SER A 176 10.85 -26.96 -17.47
N SER A 177 10.01 -27.32 -18.45
CA SER A 177 8.88 -26.45 -18.87
C SER A 177 7.99 -26.07 -17.69
N GLY A 178 7.79 -27.00 -16.75
CA GLY A 178 7.02 -26.76 -15.52
C GLY A 178 7.71 -25.78 -14.57
N ASP A 179 9.03 -25.89 -14.38
CA ASP A 179 9.77 -24.96 -13.52
C ASP A 179 9.82 -23.55 -14.13
N LEU A 180 9.96 -23.44 -15.45
CA LEU A 180 9.89 -22.16 -16.15
C LEU A 180 8.51 -21.51 -16.00
N LEU A 181 7.44 -22.31 -16.05
CA LEU A 181 6.08 -21.83 -15.80
C LEU A 181 5.86 -21.40 -14.36
N ARG A 182 6.33 -22.17 -13.37
CA ARG A 182 6.31 -21.75 -11.96
C ARG A 182 7.03 -20.43 -11.77
N PHE A 183 8.22 -20.29 -12.36
CA PHE A 183 8.97 -19.04 -12.30
C PHE A 183 8.18 -17.88 -12.91
N ALA A 184 7.57 -18.06 -14.09
CA ALA A 184 6.73 -17.03 -14.72
C ALA A 184 5.53 -16.63 -13.82
N LEU A 185 4.86 -17.61 -13.22
CA LEU A 185 3.72 -17.38 -12.32
C LEU A 185 4.13 -16.75 -10.99
N ASP A 186 5.30 -17.09 -10.44
CA ASP A 186 5.86 -16.40 -9.26
C ASP A 186 6.11 -14.93 -9.57
N LEU A 187 6.74 -14.64 -10.71
CA LEU A 187 6.96 -13.26 -11.13
C LEU A 187 5.64 -12.50 -11.24
N GLN A 188 4.64 -13.07 -11.91
CA GLN A 188 3.35 -12.42 -12.13
C GLN A 188 2.53 -12.28 -10.84
N HIS A 189 2.29 -13.38 -10.11
CA HIS A 189 1.33 -13.42 -9.01
C HIS A 189 1.98 -13.15 -7.65
N ARG A 190 3.17 -13.70 -7.40
CA ARG A 190 3.86 -13.54 -6.11
C ARG A 190 4.56 -12.19 -6.01
N TYR A 191 5.16 -11.71 -7.10
CA TYR A 191 5.93 -10.47 -7.11
C TYR A 191 5.25 -9.31 -7.87
N ASN A 192 4.07 -9.54 -8.46
CA ASN A 192 3.36 -8.51 -9.25
C ASN A 192 4.23 -7.89 -10.37
N LEU A 193 5.14 -8.69 -10.91
CA LEU A 193 6.01 -8.39 -12.05
C LEU A 193 5.49 -9.15 -13.25
N ALA A 194 4.27 -8.82 -13.69
CA ALA A 194 3.68 -9.43 -14.87
C ALA A 194 4.62 -9.29 -16.07
N PHE A 195 4.80 -10.39 -16.79
CA PHE A 195 5.72 -10.48 -17.91
C PHE A 195 5.19 -11.39 -19.01
N PHE A 196 5.18 -10.87 -20.24
CA PHE A 196 4.61 -11.40 -21.51
C PHE A 196 3.19 -11.92 -21.55
N THR A 197 2.77 -12.64 -20.53
CA THR A 197 1.53 -13.37 -20.55
C THR A 197 0.93 -13.32 -19.17
N ALA A 198 -0.06 -12.46 -18.95
CA ALA A 198 -0.74 -12.43 -17.68
C ALA A 198 -1.82 -13.50 -17.67
N VAL A 199 -1.66 -14.50 -16.80
CA VAL A 199 -2.76 -15.40 -16.44
C VAL A 199 -3.69 -14.62 -15.50
N GLU A 200 -4.72 -14.03 -16.05
CA GLU A 200 -5.76 -13.34 -15.30
C GLU A 200 -6.80 -14.36 -14.84
N TYR A 201 -7.03 -14.40 -13.53
CA TYR A 201 -8.00 -15.28 -12.92
C TYR A 201 -8.73 -14.55 -11.80
N GLU A 202 -10.04 -14.49 -11.92
CA GLU A 202 -10.93 -14.22 -10.80
C GLU A 202 -11.72 -15.51 -10.51
N PRO A 203 -11.93 -15.87 -9.23
CA PRO A 203 -12.76 -17.03 -8.90
C PRO A 203 -14.14 -16.95 -9.54
N GLY A 204 -14.51 -17.98 -10.32
CA GLY A 204 -15.77 -18.03 -11.05
C GLY A 204 -15.78 -17.31 -12.40
N THR A 205 -14.64 -16.79 -12.87
CA THR A 205 -14.47 -16.30 -14.24
C THR A 205 -13.61 -17.26 -15.06
N PRO A 206 -13.69 -17.20 -16.40
CA PRO A 206 -12.71 -17.87 -17.25
C PRO A 206 -11.28 -17.40 -16.96
N ILE A 207 -10.32 -18.29 -17.17
CA ILE A 207 -8.90 -17.92 -17.14
C ILE A 207 -8.58 -17.21 -18.44
N THR A 208 -7.98 -16.03 -18.38
CA THR A 208 -7.50 -15.33 -19.57
C THR A 208 -5.99 -15.30 -19.57
N ILE A 209 -5.39 -15.72 -20.67
CA ILE A 209 -3.99 -15.62 -20.99
C ILE A 209 -3.83 -14.35 -21.84
N SER A 210 -3.58 -13.21 -21.19
CA SER A 210 -3.46 -11.90 -21.83
C SER A 210 -2.02 -11.61 -22.24
N ARG A 211 -1.82 -10.78 -23.26
CA ARG A 211 -0.46 -10.43 -23.73
C ARG A 211 0.08 -9.23 -22.97
N ASN A 212 1.35 -9.27 -22.64
CA ASN A 212 2.06 -8.14 -22.06
C ASN A 212 2.87 -7.43 -23.14
N HIS A 213 2.66 -6.12 -23.27
CA HIS A 213 3.25 -5.29 -24.33
C HIS A 213 4.66 -4.78 -24.01
N LEU A 214 5.29 -5.29 -22.96
CA LEU A 214 6.63 -4.89 -22.54
C LEU A 214 7.70 -5.52 -23.45
N ARG A 215 8.12 -4.77 -24.46
CA ARG A 215 9.28 -5.07 -25.32
C ARG A 215 10.52 -4.31 -24.83
N LEU A 216 11.68 -4.96 -24.85
CA LEU A 216 12.95 -4.32 -24.42
C LEU A 216 13.26 -3.08 -25.26
N GLN A 217 12.89 -3.11 -26.54
CA GLN A 217 13.06 -1.99 -27.48
C GLN A 217 12.34 -0.71 -27.04
N ASN A 218 11.25 -0.83 -26.27
CA ASN A 218 10.51 0.33 -25.77
C ASN A 218 11.27 1.09 -24.67
N TYR A 219 12.37 0.53 -24.17
CA TYR A 219 13.18 1.07 -23.08
C TYR A 219 14.53 1.62 -23.54
N ARG A 220 14.73 1.94 -24.82
CA ARG A 220 15.99 2.53 -25.33
C ARG A 220 16.16 3.99 -24.91
N HIS A 221 16.55 4.21 -23.66
CA HIS A 221 17.14 5.47 -23.19
C HIS A 221 18.56 5.20 -22.66
N SER A 222 19.46 6.18 -22.77
CA SER A 222 20.88 6.02 -22.40
C SER A 222 21.11 5.54 -20.97
N CYS A 223 20.23 5.90 -20.03
CA CYS A 223 20.27 5.42 -18.65
C CYS A 223 19.91 3.91 -18.51
N VAL A 224 19.18 3.36 -19.47
CA VAL A 224 18.69 1.97 -19.44
C VAL A 224 19.77 1.02 -19.97
N GLU A 225 20.59 1.44 -20.94
CA GLU A 225 21.69 0.61 -21.49
C GLU A 225 22.68 0.18 -20.41
N THR A 226 23.01 1.07 -19.46
CA THR A 226 23.86 0.73 -18.31
C THR A 226 23.18 -0.30 -17.41
N CYS A 227 21.89 -0.13 -17.10
CA CYS A 227 21.12 -1.10 -16.32
C CYS A 227 21.03 -2.46 -17.02
N PHE A 228 20.83 -2.47 -18.35
CA PHE A 228 20.86 -3.68 -19.16
C PHE A 228 22.21 -4.40 -19.08
N GLY A 229 23.31 -3.65 -19.21
CA GLY A 229 24.66 -4.20 -19.09
C GLY A 229 24.92 -4.85 -17.73
N VAL A 230 24.53 -4.16 -16.65
CA VAL A 230 24.65 -4.69 -15.28
C VAL A 230 23.79 -5.95 -15.12
N ALA A 231 22.51 -5.90 -15.47
CA ALA A 231 21.61 -7.04 -15.36
C ALA A 231 22.12 -8.26 -16.13
N LEU A 232 22.53 -8.05 -17.38
CA LEU A 232 23.07 -9.10 -18.24
C LEU A 232 24.37 -9.67 -17.69
N SER A 233 25.24 -8.85 -17.10
CA SER A 233 26.49 -9.33 -16.48
C SER A 233 26.23 -10.27 -15.31
N VAL A 234 25.24 -9.97 -14.47
CA VAL A 234 24.85 -10.82 -13.32
C VAL A 234 24.22 -12.12 -13.81
N VAL A 235 23.33 -12.05 -14.80
CA VAL A 235 22.73 -13.25 -15.42
C VAL A 235 23.79 -14.14 -16.05
N ASN A 236 24.72 -13.57 -16.81
CA ASN A 236 25.82 -14.28 -17.43
C ASN A 236 26.74 -14.94 -16.40
N ALA A 237 27.07 -14.24 -15.31
CA ALA A 237 27.86 -14.79 -14.23
C ALA A 237 27.15 -15.96 -13.54
N HIS A 238 25.84 -15.83 -13.27
CA HIS A 238 25.04 -16.88 -12.62
C HIS A 238 24.89 -18.13 -13.48
N PHE A 239 24.67 -17.96 -14.78
CA PHE A 239 24.50 -19.08 -15.71
C PHE A 239 25.79 -19.57 -16.36
N GLY A 240 26.92 -18.90 -16.17
CA GLY A 240 28.16 -19.21 -16.88
C GLY A 240 28.05 -19.01 -18.40
N THR A 241 27.26 -18.02 -18.83
CA THR A 241 27.02 -17.68 -20.24
C THR A 241 27.75 -16.39 -20.62
N ASN A 242 27.85 -16.10 -21.91
CA ASN A 242 28.45 -14.87 -22.44
C ASN A 242 27.51 -14.20 -23.47
N TYR A 243 26.24 -14.03 -23.11
CA TYR A 243 25.28 -13.35 -23.97
C TYR A 243 25.56 -11.86 -24.03
N THR A 244 25.32 -11.27 -25.20
CA THR A 244 25.42 -9.83 -25.45
C THR A 244 24.03 -9.20 -25.50
N LEU A 245 23.94 -7.90 -25.23
CA LEU A 245 22.65 -7.19 -25.28
C LEU A 245 22.02 -7.29 -26.68
N GLU A 246 22.83 -7.21 -27.74
CA GLU A 246 22.37 -7.35 -29.13
C GLU A 246 21.72 -8.71 -29.39
N GLN A 247 22.25 -9.80 -28.81
CA GLN A 247 21.64 -11.13 -28.93
C GLN A 247 20.29 -11.21 -28.20
N ILE A 248 20.16 -10.55 -27.05
CA ILE A 248 18.89 -10.49 -26.31
C ILE A 248 17.86 -9.62 -27.05
N GLU A 249 18.29 -8.52 -27.64
CA GLU A 249 17.42 -7.67 -28.48
C GLU A 249 17.01 -8.35 -29.79
N ASP A 250 17.90 -9.12 -30.41
CA ASP A 250 17.55 -9.95 -31.57
C ASP A 250 16.53 -11.03 -31.19
N TRP A 251 16.66 -11.62 -30.00
CA TRP A 251 15.65 -12.53 -29.47
C TRP A 251 14.30 -11.84 -29.23
N ASP A 252 14.29 -10.68 -28.58
CA ASP A 252 13.07 -9.87 -28.34
C ASP A 252 12.34 -9.53 -29.66
N ARG A 253 13.07 -9.25 -30.74
CA ARG A 253 12.51 -8.99 -32.08
C ARG A 253 11.82 -10.19 -32.72
N ARG A 254 12.16 -11.42 -32.31
CA ARG A 254 11.53 -12.64 -32.83
C ARG A 254 10.17 -12.92 -32.19
N LEU A 255 9.90 -12.31 -31.03
CA LEU A 255 8.59 -12.45 -30.38
C LEU A 255 7.54 -11.73 -31.24
N PRO A 256 6.41 -12.40 -31.54
CA PRO A 256 5.49 -11.89 -32.54
C PRO A 256 4.88 -10.56 -32.07
N GLY A 257 4.95 -9.52 -32.92
CA GLY A 257 4.36 -8.21 -32.66
C GLY A 257 2.86 -8.16 -33.04
N GLY A 258 2.12 -7.19 -32.51
CA GLY A 258 0.74 -6.91 -32.92
C GLY A 258 -0.17 -6.52 -31.76
N SER A 259 -1.07 -5.55 -31.97
CA SER A 259 -1.92 -4.93 -30.95
C SER A 259 -3.38 -5.41 -30.98
N ASP A 260 -3.70 -6.55 -31.60
CA ASP A 260 -5.09 -7.01 -31.70
C ASP A 260 -5.57 -7.68 -30.40
N ALA A 261 -5.46 -6.94 -29.29
CA ALA A 261 -6.04 -7.27 -27.98
C ALA A 261 -7.58 -7.38 -28.03
N ALA A 262 -8.21 -6.99 -29.15
CA ALA A 262 -9.66 -7.04 -29.33
C ALA A 262 -10.21 -8.46 -29.53
N SER A 263 -9.37 -9.45 -29.86
CA SER A 263 -9.82 -10.84 -30.03
C SER A 263 -9.46 -11.70 -28.82
N LYS A 264 -10.46 -12.26 -28.13
CA LYS A 264 -10.30 -13.32 -27.13
C LYS A 264 -10.92 -14.60 -27.70
N ALA A 265 -10.16 -15.69 -27.71
CA ALA A 265 -10.64 -16.97 -28.20
C ALA A 265 -10.26 -18.09 -27.23
N GLU A 266 -11.14 -19.09 -27.12
CA GLU A 266 -10.94 -20.24 -26.26
C GLU A 266 -9.76 -21.09 -26.78
N VAL A 267 -8.95 -21.58 -25.83
CA VAL A 267 -7.78 -22.41 -26.06
C VAL A 267 -8.05 -23.81 -25.56
N THR A 268 -7.83 -24.82 -26.40
CA THR A 268 -8.01 -26.21 -26.01
C THR A 268 -6.83 -26.71 -25.16
N PRO A 269 -7.04 -27.75 -24.34
CA PRO A 269 -5.95 -28.38 -23.59
C PRO A 269 -4.80 -28.86 -24.48
N GLU A 270 -5.09 -29.34 -25.69
CA GLU A 270 -4.09 -29.79 -26.66
C GLU A 270 -3.25 -28.62 -27.17
N GLU A 271 -3.88 -27.48 -27.50
CA GLU A 271 -3.18 -26.28 -27.93
C GLU A 271 -2.25 -25.74 -26.85
N LEU A 272 -2.67 -25.79 -25.58
CA LEU A 272 -1.83 -25.41 -24.44
C LEU A 272 -0.68 -26.38 -24.23
N ARG A 273 -0.93 -27.70 -24.31
CA ARG A 273 0.12 -28.72 -24.20
C ARG A 273 1.18 -28.53 -25.27
N ASP A 274 0.75 -28.29 -26.50
CA ASP A 274 1.66 -28.03 -27.62
C ASP A 274 2.40 -26.70 -27.43
N ALA A 275 1.75 -25.68 -26.87
CA ALA A 275 2.37 -24.39 -26.59
C ALA A 275 3.46 -24.47 -25.51
N PHE A 276 3.20 -25.18 -24.40
CA PHE A 276 4.15 -25.38 -23.30
C PHE A 276 5.13 -26.54 -23.53
N ASN A 277 5.38 -26.90 -24.80
CA ASN A 277 6.36 -27.91 -25.20
C ASN A 277 6.14 -29.27 -24.50
N GLY A 278 4.90 -29.76 -24.52
CA GLY A 278 4.54 -31.07 -23.98
C GLY A 278 4.21 -31.10 -22.48
N LEU A 279 4.08 -29.95 -21.82
CA LEU A 279 3.63 -29.88 -20.43
C LEU A 279 2.23 -30.50 -20.30
N ASP A 280 2.12 -31.58 -19.53
CA ASP A 280 0.86 -32.29 -19.39
C ASP A 280 -0.20 -31.42 -18.69
N ILE A 281 -1.48 -31.59 -19.06
CA ILE A 281 -2.57 -30.78 -18.51
C ILE A 281 -2.71 -30.98 -16.99
N SER A 282 -2.42 -32.18 -16.47
CA SER A 282 -2.44 -32.42 -15.02
C SER A 282 -1.32 -31.68 -14.31
N GLN A 283 -0.15 -31.55 -14.94
CA GLN A 283 0.98 -30.77 -14.42
C GLN A 283 0.68 -29.28 -14.46
N LEU A 284 0.09 -28.77 -15.54
CA LEU A 284 -0.36 -27.38 -15.64
C LEU A 284 -1.36 -27.05 -14.53
N LYS A 285 -2.36 -27.92 -14.31
CA LYS A 285 -3.32 -27.80 -13.20
C LYS A 285 -2.64 -27.77 -11.84
N ALA A 286 -1.74 -28.71 -11.59
CA ALA A 286 -1.01 -28.77 -10.32
C ALA A 286 -0.22 -27.48 -10.08
N ILE A 287 0.47 -26.96 -11.11
CA ILE A 287 1.20 -25.68 -11.04
C ILE A 287 0.25 -24.53 -10.75
N LEU A 288 -0.84 -24.38 -11.49
CA LEU A 288 -1.79 -23.27 -11.29
C LEU A 288 -2.45 -23.30 -9.90
N GLN A 289 -2.72 -24.50 -9.36
CA GLN A 289 -3.22 -24.67 -7.99
C GLN A 289 -2.22 -24.21 -6.93
N GLU A 290 -0.90 -24.28 -7.18
CA GLU A 290 0.10 -23.69 -6.28
C GLU A 290 -0.16 -22.18 -6.07
N PHE A 291 -0.71 -21.51 -7.08
CA PHE A 291 -1.03 -20.08 -7.12
C PHE A 291 -2.50 -19.75 -6.79
N SER A 292 -3.26 -20.68 -6.21
CA SER A 292 -4.69 -20.52 -5.93
C SER A 292 -5.54 -20.24 -7.19
N ILE A 293 -5.06 -20.66 -8.36
CA ILE A 293 -5.82 -20.64 -9.61
C ILE A 293 -6.45 -22.02 -9.78
N ASP A 294 -7.76 -22.11 -9.52
CA ASP A 294 -8.45 -23.38 -9.64
C ASP A 294 -8.95 -23.61 -11.07
N LEU A 295 -8.52 -24.74 -11.63
CA LEU A 295 -8.96 -25.25 -12.92
C LEU A 295 -10.00 -26.34 -12.68
N ASP A 296 -11.20 -25.92 -12.28
CA ASP A 296 -12.35 -26.81 -12.24
C ASP A 296 -12.53 -27.50 -13.60
N THR A 297 -12.97 -28.75 -13.58
CA THR A 297 -13.34 -29.47 -14.81
C THR A 297 -14.39 -28.69 -15.58
N GLY A 298 -13.97 -28.02 -16.65
CA GLY A 298 -14.84 -27.23 -17.51
C GLY A 298 -14.64 -25.71 -17.45
N THR A 299 -13.72 -25.18 -16.64
CA THR A 299 -13.36 -23.74 -16.70
C THR A 299 -12.69 -23.44 -18.06
N PRO A 300 -13.28 -22.62 -18.93
CA PRO A 300 -12.68 -22.30 -20.21
C PRO A 300 -11.45 -21.42 -20.02
N ILE A 301 -10.43 -21.67 -20.84
CA ILE A 301 -9.21 -20.86 -20.90
C ILE A 301 -9.26 -20.06 -22.19
N TYR A 302 -9.16 -18.75 -22.10
CA TYR A 302 -9.10 -17.84 -23.25
C TYR A 302 -7.68 -17.32 -23.43
N ALA A 303 -7.29 -17.04 -24.67
CA ALA A 303 -6.10 -16.27 -24.97
C ALA A 303 -6.47 -15.03 -25.79
N GLU A 304 -5.87 -13.90 -25.43
CA GLU A 304 -5.91 -12.69 -26.26
C GLU A 304 -5.06 -12.90 -27.50
N ALA A 305 -5.55 -12.50 -28.68
CA ALA A 305 -4.88 -12.75 -29.96
C ALA A 305 -4.34 -14.19 -30.05
N LYS A 306 -5.21 -15.18 -29.78
CA LYS A 306 -4.90 -16.59 -29.49
C LYS A 306 -3.66 -17.13 -30.21
N GLU A 307 -3.63 -17.10 -31.55
CA GLU A 307 -2.50 -17.65 -32.33
C GLU A 307 -1.17 -16.98 -32.00
N VAL A 308 -1.17 -15.66 -31.82
CA VAL A 308 0.02 -14.89 -31.48
C VAL A 308 0.50 -15.24 -30.08
N THR A 309 -0.42 -15.33 -29.11
CA THR A 309 -0.10 -15.71 -27.73
C THR A 309 0.45 -17.13 -27.65
N LEU A 310 -0.18 -18.09 -28.33
CA LEU A 310 0.32 -19.46 -28.38
C LEU A 310 1.69 -19.54 -29.04
N GLN A 311 1.94 -18.77 -30.10
CA GLN A 311 3.25 -18.70 -30.74
C GLN A 311 4.31 -18.08 -29.81
N GLU A 312 3.98 -17.04 -29.05
CA GLU A 312 4.85 -16.42 -28.05
C GLU A 312 5.23 -17.42 -26.95
N ILE A 313 4.24 -18.17 -26.42
CA ILE A 313 4.49 -19.25 -25.46
C ILE A 313 5.40 -20.34 -26.05
N ARG A 314 5.12 -20.80 -27.29
CA ARG A 314 5.95 -21.82 -27.98
C ARG A 314 7.41 -21.39 -28.11
N LEU A 315 7.66 -20.14 -28.46
CA LEU A 315 9.02 -19.60 -28.60
C LEU A 315 9.74 -19.55 -27.25
N MET A 316 9.03 -19.15 -26.19
CA MET A 316 9.60 -19.02 -24.85
C MET A 316 9.88 -20.37 -24.18
N TRP A 317 9.01 -21.36 -24.38
CA TRP A 317 9.11 -22.71 -23.79
C TRP A 317 9.84 -23.75 -24.65
N ASN A 318 10.37 -23.35 -25.80
CA ASN A 318 11.20 -24.21 -26.62
C ASN A 318 12.55 -24.48 -25.91
N THR A 319 12.90 -25.76 -25.76
CA THR A 319 14.13 -26.21 -25.09
C THR A 319 15.41 -25.64 -25.69
N SER A 320 15.43 -25.42 -27.01
CA SER A 320 16.60 -24.85 -27.70
C SER A 320 16.82 -23.36 -27.43
N SER A 321 15.76 -22.64 -27.06
CA SER A 321 15.80 -21.20 -26.75
C SER A 321 15.69 -20.88 -25.26
N GLN A 322 15.41 -21.88 -24.42
CA GLN A 322 15.13 -21.65 -23.00
C GLN A 322 16.18 -20.80 -22.26
N PRO A 323 17.51 -20.97 -22.43
CA PRO A 323 18.47 -20.10 -21.77
C PRO A 323 18.33 -18.61 -22.15
N PHE A 324 18.01 -18.34 -23.43
CA PHE A 324 17.73 -16.99 -23.92
C PHE A 324 16.39 -16.47 -23.39
N SER A 325 15.35 -17.30 -23.39
CA SER A 325 14.04 -16.97 -22.82
C SER A 325 14.16 -16.59 -21.35
N LEU A 326 14.90 -17.38 -20.56
CA LEU A 326 15.13 -17.14 -19.14
C LEU A 326 15.95 -15.87 -18.91
N CYS A 327 17.01 -15.65 -19.69
CA CYS A 327 17.79 -14.41 -19.65
C CYS A 327 16.93 -13.18 -19.94
N HIS A 328 16.13 -13.24 -21.01
CA HIS A 328 15.19 -12.18 -21.39
C HIS A 328 14.13 -11.96 -20.31
N MET A 329 13.62 -13.03 -19.68
CA MET A 329 12.72 -12.97 -18.52
C MET A 329 13.31 -12.18 -17.37
N ILE A 330 14.46 -12.62 -16.89
CA ILE A 330 15.11 -12.00 -15.74
C ILE A 330 15.44 -10.54 -16.05
N MET A 331 15.94 -10.23 -17.24
CA MET A 331 16.26 -8.86 -17.64
C MET A 331 15.04 -7.95 -17.65
N THR A 332 13.95 -8.37 -18.29
CA THR A 332 12.78 -7.50 -18.39
C THR A 332 12.09 -7.32 -17.04
N VAL A 333 12.07 -8.37 -16.22
CA VAL A 333 11.54 -8.33 -14.86
C VAL A 333 12.39 -7.43 -13.97
N ALA A 334 13.71 -7.50 -14.07
CA ALA A 334 14.61 -6.62 -13.34
C ALA A 334 14.37 -5.15 -13.75
N LEU A 335 14.18 -4.88 -15.04
CA LEU A 335 13.84 -3.53 -15.51
C LEU A 335 12.46 -3.10 -15.05
N LYS A 336 11.48 -4.01 -15.03
CA LYS A 336 10.17 -3.73 -14.48
C LYS A 336 10.27 -3.43 -12.98
N ALA A 337 11.06 -4.18 -12.22
CA ALA A 337 11.31 -3.91 -10.81
C ALA A 337 11.97 -2.54 -10.62
N VAL A 338 12.98 -2.20 -11.43
CA VAL A 338 13.66 -0.90 -11.42
C VAL A 338 12.73 0.25 -11.83
N SER A 339 11.85 0.01 -12.80
CA SER A 339 10.84 0.95 -13.28
C SER A 339 9.73 1.17 -12.25
N VAL A 340 9.23 0.08 -11.65
CA VAL A 340 8.27 0.10 -10.54
C VAL A 340 8.87 0.84 -9.36
N MET A 341 10.15 0.60 -9.05
CA MET A 341 10.88 1.35 -8.02
C MET A 341 11.12 2.83 -8.37
N GLN A 342 10.65 3.30 -9.54
CA GLN A 342 10.78 4.68 -10.04
C GLN A 342 12.23 5.18 -10.09
N LEU A 343 13.20 4.27 -10.26
CA LEU A 343 14.62 4.62 -10.22
C LEU A 343 15.01 5.53 -11.38
N PHE A 344 14.39 5.38 -12.55
CA PHE A 344 14.54 6.34 -13.64
C PHE A 344 14.09 7.74 -13.23
N THR A 345 13.01 7.86 -12.47
CA THR A 345 12.51 9.14 -11.98
C THR A 345 13.43 9.77 -10.91
N VAL A 346 14.10 8.97 -10.07
CA VAL A 346 15.15 9.45 -9.14
C VAL A 346 16.33 10.04 -9.91
N VAL A 347 16.81 9.33 -10.94
CA VAL A 347 17.93 9.77 -11.78
C VAL A 347 17.57 11.01 -12.59
N THR A 348 16.32 11.11 -13.04
CA THR A 348 15.85 12.21 -13.90
C THR A 348 15.41 13.45 -13.10
N PHE A 349 14.94 13.27 -11.86
CA PHE A 349 14.42 14.34 -10.98
C PHE A 349 15.03 14.24 -9.58
N PRO A 350 16.32 14.62 -9.40
CA PRO A 350 16.99 14.58 -8.10
C PRO A 350 16.35 15.49 -7.03
N SER A 351 15.42 16.37 -7.41
CA SER A 351 14.61 17.17 -6.49
C SER A 351 13.54 16.35 -5.74
N MET A 352 13.20 15.14 -6.18
CA MET A 352 12.30 14.27 -5.44
C MET A 352 13.02 13.65 -4.24
N ARG A 353 12.45 13.84 -3.04
CA ARG A 353 13.00 13.27 -1.81
C ARG A 353 12.80 11.75 -1.83
N ALA A 354 13.86 10.95 -1.67
CA ALA A 354 13.80 9.49 -1.51
C ALA A 354 12.69 9.01 -0.58
N ALA A 355 12.44 9.75 0.52
CA ALA A 355 11.37 9.47 1.45
C ALA A 355 9.98 9.39 0.77
N SER A 356 9.69 10.21 -0.24
CA SER A 356 8.41 10.19 -0.98
C SER A 356 8.27 8.95 -1.86
N ILE A 357 9.35 8.54 -2.52
CA ILE A 357 9.36 7.37 -3.41
C ILE A 357 9.23 6.10 -2.59
N CYS A 358 10.04 5.99 -1.53
CA CYS A 358 9.93 4.90 -0.57
C CYS A 358 8.53 4.86 0.05
N LYS A 359 7.96 6.03 0.42
CA LYS A 359 6.58 6.16 0.91
C LYS A 359 5.58 5.53 -0.05
N SER A 360 5.69 5.79 -1.35
CA SER A 360 4.83 5.21 -2.40
C SER A 360 4.95 3.69 -2.45
N HIS A 361 6.17 3.15 -2.53
CA HIS A 361 6.39 1.69 -2.61
C HIS A 361 5.89 0.95 -1.38
N GLY A 362 6.11 1.51 -0.19
CA GLY A 362 5.61 0.91 1.03
C GLY A 362 4.09 0.78 1.05
N THR A 363 3.35 1.55 0.25
CA THR A 363 1.87 1.45 0.19
C THR A 363 1.38 0.18 -0.50
N GLU A 364 2.23 -0.48 -1.28
CA GLU A 364 1.86 -1.70 -2.00
C GLU A 364 1.67 -2.89 -1.05
N PHE A 365 2.27 -2.84 0.14
CA PHE A 365 2.19 -3.91 1.16
C PHE A 365 0.90 -3.80 2.00
N GLN A 366 -0.24 -4.11 1.36
CA GLN A 366 -1.57 -3.92 1.95
C GLN A 366 -1.80 -4.73 3.23
N GLU A 367 -1.36 -5.99 3.30
CA GLU A 367 -1.47 -6.82 4.50
C GLU A 367 -0.57 -6.31 5.62
N LEU A 368 0.66 -5.89 5.33
CA LEU A 368 1.53 -5.26 6.36
C LEU A 368 0.88 -4.00 6.94
N TRP A 369 0.32 -3.14 6.08
CA TRP A 369 -0.42 -1.95 6.53
C TRP A 369 -1.70 -2.31 7.27
N ARG A 370 -2.45 -3.30 6.80
CA ARG A 370 -3.67 -3.80 7.46
C ARG A 370 -3.36 -4.22 8.89
N ARG A 371 -2.36 -5.10 9.09
CA ARG A 371 -1.94 -5.55 10.41
C ARG A 371 -1.48 -4.40 11.31
N THR A 372 -0.72 -3.48 10.74
CA THR A 372 -0.26 -2.27 11.43
C THR A 372 -1.44 -1.40 11.88
N HIS A 373 -2.36 -1.05 10.98
CA HIS A 373 -3.53 -0.25 11.32
C HIS A 373 -4.42 -0.93 12.34
N VAL A 374 -4.63 -2.25 12.23
CA VAL A 374 -5.41 -2.98 13.24
C VAL A 374 -4.78 -2.87 14.61
N ALA A 375 -3.46 -3.06 14.72
CA ALA A 375 -2.77 -2.96 15.99
C ALA A 375 -2.81 -1.55 16.61
N PHE A 376 -2.74 -0.49 15.78
CA PHE A 376 -2.79 0.89 16.27
C PHE A 376 -4.20 1.41 16.56
N LEU A 377 -5.20 0.98 15.79
CA LEU A 377 -6.52 1.63 15.78
C LEU A 377 -7.61 0.83 16.48
N THR A 378 -7.45 -0.49 16.59
CA THR A 378 -8.46 -1.37 17.15
C THR A 378 -8.17 -1.71 18.61
N SER A 379 -9.21 -2.04 19.35
CA SER A 379 -9.15 -2.59 20.69
C SER A 379 -10.45 -3.35 20.94
N GLU A 380 -10.49 -4.22 21.94
CA GLU A 380 -11.72 -4.96 22.24
C GLU A 380 -12.90 -4.03 22.55
N LYS A 381 -12.64 -2.96 23.31
CA LYS A 381 -13.64 -1.91 23.59
C LYS A 381 -14.20 -1.31 22.29
N LYS A 382 -13.33 -0.91 21.37
CA LYS A 382 -13.73 -0.33 20.08
C LYS A 382 -14.44 -1.33 19.17
N ASN A 383 -14.05 -2.61 19.20
CA ASN A 383 -14.74 -3.67 18.45
C ASN A 383 -16.19 -3.83 18.92
N VAL A 384 -16.42 -3.86 20.24
CA VAL A 384 -17.76 -3.93 20.84
C VAL A 384 -18.58 -2.69 20.46
N GLN A 385 -17.99 -1.50 20.57
CA GLN A 385 -18.63 -0.23 20.20
C GLN A 385 -19.07 -0.22 18.73
N LEU A 386 -18.20 -0.65 17.82
CA LEU A 386 -18.51 -0.75 16.40
C LEU A 386 -19.60 -1.78 16.10
N ARG A 387 -19.60 -2.93 16.78
CA ARG A 387 -20.67 -3.94 16.70
C ARG A 387 -22.01 -3.35 17.13
N ASN A 388 -22.05 -2.57 18.20
CA ASN A 388 -23.28 -1.91 18.65
C ASN A 388 -23.81 -0.90 17.64
N VAL A 389 -22.92 -0.09 17.04
CA VAL A 389 -23.29 0.85 15.96
C VAL A 389 -23.83 0.11 14.73
N PHE A 390 -23.17 -0.98 14.33
CA PHE A 390 -23.63 -1.83 13.24
C PHE A 390 -25.02 -2.42 13.51
N GLU A 391 -25.24 -3.00 14.69
CA GLU A 391 -26.53 -3.59 15.05
C GLU A 391 -27.65 -2.55 15.08
N ALA A 392 -27.40 -1.38 15.66
CA ALA A 392 -28.36 -0.27 15.64
C ALA A 392 -28.66 0.20 14.21
N THR A 393 -27.64 0.28 13.35
CA THR A 393 -27.80 0.64 11.93
C THR A 393 -28.65 -0.41 11.21
N ARG A 394 -28.34 -1.70 11.40
CA ARG A 394 -29.08 -2.81 10.80
C ARG A 394 -30.55 -2.83 11.26
N GLN A 395 -30.80 -2.62 12.54
CA GLN A 395 -32.16 -2.51 13.08
C GLN A 395 -32.92 -1.30 12.52
N ALA A 396 -32.24 -0.17 12.30
CA ALA A 396 -32.87 1.00 11.68
C ALA A 396 -33.36 0.70 10.26
N PHE A 397 -32.64 -0.13 9.49
CA PHE A 397 -33.07 -0.57 8.15
C PHE A 397 -34.31 -1.46 8.19
N THR A 398 -34.40 -2.40 9.15
CA THR A 398 -35.54 -3.32 9.22
C THR A 398 -36.83 -2.58 9.56
N ILE A 399 -36.76 -1.49 10.33
CA ILE A 399 -37.93 -0.68 10.70
C ILE A 399 -38.19 0.51 9.75
N TYR A 400 -37.39 0.69 8.70
CA TYR A 400 -37.51 1.83 7.78
C TYR A 400 -38.76 1.72 6.91
N ALA A 401 -39.85 2.34 7.37
CA ALA A 401 -41.17 2.30 6.74
C ALA A 401 -41.21 2.75 5.26
N PRO A 402 -40.43 3.75 4.80
CA PRO A 402 -40.45 4.14 3.39
C PRO A 402 -39.97 3.04 2.44
N LEU A 403 -38.95 2.25 2.79
CA LEU A 403 -38.51 1.09 1.99
C LEU A 403 -39.63 0.06 1.85
N ARG A 404 -40.27 -0.28 2.98
CA ARG A 404 -41.39 -1.24 3.00
C ARG A 404 -42.57 -0.76 2.16
N LYS A 405 -42.78 0.56 2.03
CA LYS A 405 -43.81 1.14 1.15
C LYS A 405 -43.45 1.06 -0.34
N ILE A 406 -42.16 1.11 -0.66
CA ILE A 406 -41.63 0.98 -2.03
C ILE A 406 -41.71 -0.49 -2.49
N MET A 407 -41.37 -1.42 -1.59
CA MET A 407 -41.40 -2.87 -1.81
C MET A 407 -42.81 -3.45 -1.66
N LYS A 408 -43.74 -3.03 -2.54
CA LYS A 408 -45.17 -3.41 -2.47
C LYS A 408 -45.43 -4.91 -2.62
N ASP A 409 -44.51 -5.66 -3.22
CA ASP A 409 -44.57 -7.12 -3.29
C ASP A 409 -44.11 -7.73 -1.96
N GLY A 410 -44.95 -8.54 -1.34
CA GLY A 410 -44.63 -9.26 -0.11
C GLY A 410 -43.40 -10.17 -0.26
N ASN A 411 -43.13 -10.67 -1.47
CA ASN A 411 -41.94 -11.44 -1.77
C ASN A 411 -40.66 -10.58 -1.73
N ASP A 412 -40.68 -9.38 -2.31
CA ASP A 412 -39.53 -8.46 -2.29
C ASP A 412 -39.28 -7.89 -0.88
N THR A 413 -40.34 -7.66 -0.09
CA THR A 413 -40.19 -7.31 1.33
C THR A 413 -39.51 -8.42 2.12
N ALA A 414 -39.93 -9.69 1.94
CA ALA A 414 -39.31 -10.83 2.61
C ALA A 414 -37.84 -11.02 2.19
N LYS A 415 -37.53 -10.86 0.90
CA LYS A 415 -36.17 -10.85 0.36
C LYS A 415 -35.30 -9.75 0.97
N PHE A 416 -35.83 -8.56 1.15
CA PHE A 416 -35.12 -7.45 1.80
C PHE A 416 -34.85 -7.74 3.27
N ASP A 417 -35.86 -8.17 4.02
CA ASP A 417 -35.71 -8.53 5.43
C ASP A 417 -34.66 -9.65 5.61
N ALA A 418 -34.67 -10.65 4.72
CA ALA A 418 -33.65 -11.70 4.69
C ALA A 418 -32.26 -11.17 4.33
N MET A 419 -32.13 -10.29 3.33
CA MET A 419 -30.84 -9.67 2.98
C MET A 419 -30.26 -8.92 4.17
N VAL A 420 -31.02 -8.00 4.77
CA VAL A 420 -30.54 -7.17 5.88
C VAL A 420 -30.20 -8.02 7.10
N ALA A 421 -31.02 -9.04 7.41
CA ALA A 421 -30.76 -9.96 8.51
C ALA A 421 -29.48 -10.79 8.30
N ASN A 422 -29.18 -11.17 7.06
CA ASN A 422 -28.03 -12.00 6.70
C ASN A 422 -26.73 -11.22 6.53
N ILE A 423 -26.76 -9.88 6.46
CA ILE A 423 -25.53 -9.08 6.48
C ILE A 423 -24.88 -9.24 7.85
N SER A 424 -23.70 -9.83 7.85
CA SER A 424 -22.81 -9.95 9.01
C SER A 424 -21.82 -8.79 9.06
N LEU A 425 -21.28 -8.47 10.23
CA LEU A 425 -20.18 -7.50 10.35
C LEU A 425 -18.84 -8.23 10.33
N LEU A 426 -17.97 -7.85 9.40
CA LEU A 426 -16.61 -8.34 9.30
C LEU A 426 -15.63 -7.27 9.78
N LEU A 427 -14.99 -7.52 10.92
CA LEU A 427 -14.02 -6.58 11.47
C LEU A 427 -12.64 -6.75 10.83
N PRO A 428 -11.79 -5.71 10.83
CA PRO A 428 -10.42 -5.80 10.35
C PRO A 428 -9.61 -6.92 11.00
N ILE A 429 -9.83 -7.17 12.28
CA ILE A 429 -9.14 -8.22 13.05
C ILE A 429 -9.50 -9.63 12.56
N ASP A 430 -10.71 -9.80 12.03
CA ASP A 430 -11.21 -11.08 11.52
C ASP A 430 -10.54 -11.43 10.17
N LEU A 431 -9.93 -10.45 9.50
CA LEU A 431 -9.21 -10.62 8.24
C LEU A 431 -7.71 -10.92 8.39
N ILE A 432 -7.18 -10.87 9.61
CA ILE A 432 -5.75 -11.10 9.86
C ILE A 432 -5.51 -12.59 10.09
N LEU A 433 -4.65 -13.18 9.27
CA LEU A 433 -4.13 -14.52 9.49
C LEU A 433 -3.05 -14.50 10.59
N ARG A 434 -3.46 -14.72 11.85
CA ARG A 434 -2.57 -14.66 13.02
C ARG A 434 -1.45 -15.70 13.01
N ASP A 435 -1.68 -16.81 12.32
CA ASP A 435 -0.75 -17.93 12.21
C ASP A 435 0.30 -17.76 11.10
N VAL A 436 0.12 -16.77 10.21
CA VAL A 436 1.12 -16.39 9.21
C VAL A 436 1.94 -15.24 9.77
N ALA A 437 3.19 -15.48 10.15
CA ALA A 437 4.07 -14.45 10.71
C ALA A 437 4.40 -13.35 9.69
N ALA A 438 4.57 -12.10 10.16
CA ALA A 438 5.09 -11.03 9.32
C ALA A 438 6.53 -11.35 8.87
N PRO A 439 6.95 -10.91 7.67
CA PRO A 439 8.27 -11.22 7.15
C PRO A 439 9.36 -10.51 7.96
N ASN A 440 10.47 -11.20 8.20
CA ASN A 440 11.64 -10.59 8.83
C ASN A 440 12.45 -9.81 7.79
N LEU A 441 12.24 -8.50 7.76
CA LEU A 441 12.97 -7.57 6.88
C LEU A 441 14.20 -7.01 7.61
N SER A 442 15.24 -6.64 6.86
CA SER A 442 16.48 -6.07 7.39
C SER A 442 16.53 -4.55 7.19
N THR A 443 17.36 -3.82 7.94
CA THR A 443 17.62 -2.38 7.66
C THR A 443 18.58 -2.15 6.47
N GLN A 444 18.99 -3.24 5.81
CA GLN A 444 19.82 -3.30 4.60
C GLN A 444 19.18 -4.23 3.57
N GLY A 445 19.52 -4.08 2.30
CA GLY A 445 19.04 -4.92 1.20
C GLY A 445 17.61 -4.57 0.81
N PHE A 446 17.41 -3.34 0.33
CA PHE A 446 16.12 -2.79 -0.07
C PHE A 446 15.37 -3.70 -1.05
N VAL A 447 16.04 -4.16 -2.10
CA VAL A 447 15.39 -4.98 -3.14
C VAL A 447 14.94 -6.33 -2.58
N ARG A 448 15.79 -6.98 -1.77
CA ARG A 448 15.43 -8.24 -1.11
C ARG A 448 14.26 -8.04 -0.14
N ASN A 449 14.24 -6.94 0.61
CA ASN A 449 13.12 -6.61 1.48
C ASN A 449 11.83 -6.39 0.71
N TYR A 450 11.91 -5.71 -0.44
CA TYR A 450 10.78 -5.46 -1.32
C TYR A 450 10.16 -6.78 -1.80
N PHE A 451 10.96 -7.70 -2.36
CA PHE A 451 10.45 -9.00 -2.80
C PHE A 451 9.96 -9.88 -1.65
N ARG A 452 10.62 -9.87 -0.49
CA ARG A 452 10.12 -10.59 0.71
C ARG A 452 8.76 -10.07 1.17
N ALA A 453 8.55 -8.76 1.12
CA ALA A 453 7.26 -8.16 1.47
C ALA A 453 6.17 -8.55 0.46
N LEU A 454 6.46 -8.51 -0.84
CA LEU A 454 5.52 -8.95 -1.88
C LEU A 454 5.18 -10.44 -1.77
N SER A 455 6.17 -11.30 -1.55
CA SER A 455 5.93 -12.74 -1.33
C SER A 455 5.01 -12.97 -0.15
N PHE A 456 5.20 -12.22 0.95
CA PHE A 456 4.32 -12.31 2.11
C PHE A 456 2.86 -11.91 1.78
N GLU A 457 2.65 -10.85 1.00
CA GLU A 457 1.30 -10.45 0.55
C GLU A 457 0.62 -11.58 -0.24
N PHE A 458 1.38 -12.22 -1.14
CA PHE A 458 0.91 -13.37 -1.91
C PHE A 458 0.61 -14.58 -1.02
N ASP A 459 1.54 -14.98 -0.14
CA ASP A 459 1.37 -16.14 0.74
C ASP A 459 0.12 -15.99 1.62
N VAL A 460 -0.12 -14.79 2.14
CA VAL A 460 -1.35 -14.48 2.89
C VAL A 460 -2.59 -14.60 2.02
N ARG A 461 -2.56 -14.10 0.79
CA ARG A 461 -3.68 -14.22 -0.17
C ARG A 461 -3.99 -15.68 -0.48
N THR A 462 -2.97 -16.48 -0.77
CA THR A 462 -3.08 -17.92 -1.05
C THR A 462 -3.69 -18.66 0.14
N VAL A 463 -3.23 -18.38 1.37
CA VAL A 463 -3.81 -19.01 2.57
C VAL A 463 -5.27 -18.58 2.79
N LYS A 464 -5.62 -17.31 2.58
CA LYS A 464 -7.02 -16.84 2.67
C LYS A 464 -7.92 -17.56 1.66
N SER A 465 -7.46 -17.65 0.41
CA SER A 465 -8.13 -18.39 -0.67
C SER A 465 -8.36 -19.85 -0.30
N ARG A 466 -7.32 -20.58 0.12
CA ARG A 466 -7.43 -22.01 0.50
C ARG A 466 -8.35 -22.27 1.68
N ARG A 467 -8.49 -21.33 2.61
CA ARG A 467 -9.39 -21.47 3.76
C ARG A 467 -10.86 -21.23 3.42
N GLY A 468 -11.18 -20.84 2.19
CA GLY A 468 -12.50 -20.29 1.86
C GLY A 468 -12.86 -19.09 2.75
N SER A 469 -11.87 -18.48 3.41
CA SER A 469 -12.06 -17.26 4.18
C SER A 469 -12.47 -16.20 3.18
N VAL A 470 -13.48 -15.39 3.51
CA VAL A 470 -14.07 -14.36 2.65
C VAL A 470 -12.99 -13.79 1.73
N VAL A 471 -12.92 -14.31 0.50
CA VAL A 471 -12.07 -13.76 -0.54
C VAL A 471 -12.83 -12.53 -0.93
N ILE A 472 -12.56 -11.44 -0.23
CA ILE A 472 -13.13 -10.17 -0.61
C ILE A 472 -12.52 -9.89 -1.98
N ARG A 473 -13.34 -10.03 -3.02
CA ARG A 473 -12.89 -10.04 -4.43
C ARG A 473 -11.85 -8.94 -4.63
N ASP A 474 -10.66 -9.33 -5.08
CA ASP A 474 -9.45 -8.52 -5.20
C ASP A 474 -9.59 -7.29 -6.13
N GLY A 475 -10.74 -7.09 -6.77
CA GLY A 475 -11.03 -5.95 -7.65
C GLY A 475 -11.28 -4.61 -6.93
N PHE A 476 -11.57 -4.62 -5.63
CA PHE A 476 -11.43 -3.41 -4.83
C PHE A 476 -10.02 -3.40 -4.29
N HIS A 477 -9.17 -2.51 -4.83
CA HIS A 477 -7.93 -2.12 -4.16
C HIS A 477 -8.28 -1.70 -2.73
N TYR A 478 -8.17 -2.65 -1.80
CA TYR A 478 -8.31 -2.42 -0.37
C TYR A 478 -7.11 -1.60 0.04
N GLU A 479 -7.13 -0.30 -0.26
CA GLU A 479 -6.26 0.59 0.44
C GLU A 479 -6.61 0.40 1.91
N ALA A 480 -5.64 -0.03 2.73
CA ALA A 480 -5.78 0.03 4.18
C ALA A 480 -6.14 1.46 4.68
N ARG A 481 -6.13 2.45 3.76
CA ARG A 481 -6.54 3.85 3.87
C ARG A 481 -8.00 4.13 3.49
N SER A 482 -8.68 3.22 2.81
CA SER A 482 -10.10 3.41 2.44
C SER A 482 -10.90 3.70 3.69
N GLN A 483 -11.77 4.70 3.63
CA GLN A 483 -12.60 5.15 4.75
C GLN A 483 -14.07 4.81 4.55
N VAL A 484 -14.32 3.93 3.58
CA VAL A 484 -15.64 3.56 3.12
C VAL A 484 -15.82 2.12 3.52
N ALA A 485 -16.89 1.85 4.27
CA ALA A 485 -17.32 0.48 4.51
C ALA A 485 -17.72 -0.13 3.16
N PHE A 486 -17.47 -1.42 2.98
CA PHE A 486 -17.81 -2.16 1.78
C PHE A 486 -18.71 -3.33 2.15
N VAL A 487 -19.61 -3.73 1.26
CA VAL A 487 -20.51 -4.87 1.49
C VAL A 487 -20.38 -5.84 0.33
N ASN A 488 -20.09 -7.10 0.65
CA ASN A 488 -20.25 -8.21 -0.32
C ASN A 488 -21.66 -8.81 -0.19
N ASP A 489 -21.88 -10.03 -0.67
CA ASP A 489 -23.20 -10.65 -0.63
C ASP A 489 -23.75 -10.92 0.77
N THR A 490 -22.88 -11.08 1.79
CA THR A 490 -23.29 -11.53 3.13
C THR A 490 -22.59 -10.81 4.29
N ALA A 491 -21.69 -9.87 4.01
CA ALA A 491 -20.87 -9.22 5.01
C ALA A 491 -20.59 -7.75 4.69
N LEU A 492 -20.79 -6.90 5.68
CA LEU A 492 -20.30 -5.53 5.73
C LEU A 492 -18.89 -5.53 6.33
N TYR A 493 -17.91 -5.17 5.52
CA TYR A 493 -16.55 -4.92 5.93
C TYR A 493 -16.35 -3.47 6.35
N VAL A 494 -15.77 -3.27 7.53
CA VAL A 494 -15.40 -1.94 8.04
C VAL A 494 -13.87 -1.87 8.09
N PRO A 495 -13.20 -0.97 7.35
CA PRO A 495 -11.75 -0.84 7.39
C PRO A 495 -11.25 -0.30 8.74
N ALA A 496 -10.01 -0.65 9.12
CA ALA A 496 -9.39 -0.23 10.38
C ALA A 496 -9.32 1.30 10.54
N SER A 497 -9.18 2.04 9.44
CA SER A 497 -9.20 3.50 9.40
C SER A 497 -10.46 4.10 10.04
N MET A 498 -11.63 3.46 9.88
CA MET A 498 -12.90 3.92 10.46
C MET A 498 -12.93 3.84 11.99
N PHE A 499 -12.06 3.03 12.61
CA PHE A 499 -11.90 3.02 14.07
C PHE A 499 -11.29 4.32 14.63
N GLY A 500 -10.70 5.14 13.77
CA GLY A 500 -10.29 6.50 14.10
C GLY A 500 -11.46 7.46 14.32
N LEU A 501 -12.67 7.11 13.89
CA LEU A 501 -13.89 7.91 14.06
C LEU A 501 -14.68 7.58 15.34
N LEU A 502 -14.31 6.50 16.04
CA LEU A 502 -14.99 6.09 17.27
C LEU A 502 -14.64 7.05 18.41
N SER A 503 -15.67 7.58 19.08
CA SER A 503 -15.54 8.39 20.29
C SER A 503 -15.04 7.52 21.45
N GLY A 504 -13.77 7.68 21.84
CA GLY A 504 -13.11 6.71 22.72
C GLY A 504 -13.69 6.58 24.13
N ASN A 505 -14.10 7.69 24.75
CA ASN A 505 -14.47 7.77 26.17
C ASN A 505 -15.87 8.33 26.43
N ASN A 506 -16.75 8.30 25.42
CA ASN A 506 -18.11 8.79 25.57
C ASN A 506 -18.93 7.88 26.50
N THR A 507 -19.77 8.47 27.37
CA THR A 507 -20.70 7.71 28.22
C THR A 507 -21.91 7.19 27.44
N ASP A 508 -22.21 7.78 26.28
CA ASP A 508 -23.15 7.24 25.28
C ASP A 508 -22.46 7.14 23.90
N PRO A 509 -21.70 6.06 23.67
CA PRO A 509 -20.99 5.83 22.42
C PRO A 509 -21.88 5.84 21.19
N LEU A 510 -23.12 5.35 21.32
CA LEU A 510 -24.02 5.19 20.18
C LEU A 510 -24.47 6.56 19.66
N LEU A 511 -24.78 7.50 20.55
CA LEU A 511 -25.21 8.85 20.20
C LEU A 511 -24.12 9.61 19.42
N ALA A 512 -22.85 9.47 19.80
CA ALA A 512 -21.75 10.16 19.11
C ALA A 512 -21.29 9.47 17.84
N ASP A 513 -21.29 8.13 17.81
CA ASP A 513 -20.71 7.40 16.70
C ASP A 513 -21.71 7.12 15.58
N ALA A 514 -23.00 6.94 15.88
CA ALA A 514 -24.00 6.59 14.87
C ALA A 514 -24.12 7.63 13.74
N PRO A 515 -24.08 8.96 13.99
CA PRO A 515 -24.15 9.95 12.91
C PRO A 515 -22.97 9.87 11.93
N GLY A 516 -21.77 9.53 12.39
CA GLY A 516 -20.57 9.44 11.55
C GLY A 516 -20.34 8.05 10.96
N LEU A 517 -20.28 7.03 11.82
CA LEU A 517 -20.01 5.65 11.44
C LEU A 517 -21.26 4.93 10.96
N GLY A 518 -22.37 5.06 11.69
CA GLY A 518 -23.64 4.44 11.32
C GLY A 518 -24.15 4.93 9.96
N SER A 519 -24.03 6.23 9.67
CA SER A 519 -24.40 6.78 8.35
C SER A 519 -23.56 6.22 7.20
N ARG A 520 -22.24 6.04 7.40
CA ARG A 520 -21.34 5.41 6.41
C ARG A 520 -21.69 3.94 6.19
N MET A 521 -21.93 3.19 7.27
CA MET A 521 -22.39 1.79 7.17
C MET A 521 -23.74 1.69 6.46
N ALA A 522 -24.68 2.58 6.80
CA ALA A 522 -25.98 2.67 6.18
C ALA A 522 -25.88 2.95 4.69
N ALA A 523 -25.06 3.92 4.27
CA ALA A 523 -24.84 4.24 2.87
C ALA A 523 -24.35 3.02 2.07
N THR A 524 -23.45 2.23 2.65
CA THR A 524 -22.95 0.99 2.05
C THR A 524 -24.03 -0.09 1.94
N ILE A 525 -24.82 -0.31 3.01
CA ILE A 525 -25.95 -1.25 2.96
C ILE A 525 -26.97 -0.81 1.91
N TRP A 526 -27.26 0.50 1.83
CA TRP A 526 -28.13 1.07 0.81
C TRP A 526 -27.62 0.84 -0.61
N LEU A 527 -26.31 0.99 -0.83
CA LEU A 527 -25.72 0.71 -2.13
C LEU A 527 -26.00 -0.73 -2.56
N LYS A 528 -25.83 -1.71 -1.65
CA LYS A 528 -26.18 -3.12 -1.92
C LYS A 528 -27.64 -3.31 -2.27
N VAL A 529 -28.54 -2.66 -1.53
CA VAL A 529 -29.98 -2.71 -1.82
C VAL A 529 -30.24 -2.17 -3.21
N ILE A 530 -29.68 -1.01 -3.58
CA ILE A 530 -29.93 -0.38 -4.89
C ILE A 530 -29.36 -1.21 -6.05
N THR A 531 -28.17 -1.80 -5.88
CA THR A 531 -27.49 -2.56 -6.95
C THR A 531 -27.89 -4.03 -7.01
N SER A 532 -28.80 -4.50 -6.16
CA SER A 532 -29.20 -5.91 -6.16
C SER A 532 -30.12 -6.25 -7.32
N GLU A 533 -29.83 -7.35 -8.00
CA GLU A 533 -30.63 -7.89 -9.11
C GLU A 533 -31.81 -8.76 -8.63
N MET A 534 -31.96 -8.99 -7.32
CA MET A 534 -32.98 -9.90 -6.78
C MET A 534 -34.40 -9.31 -6.74
N TRP A 535 -34.54 -8.02 -7.03
CA TRP A 535 -35.81 -7.30 -6.99
C TRP A 535 -36.66 -7.57 -8.23
N SER A 536 -37.98 -7.56 -8.06
CA SER A 536 -38.86 -7.47 -9.22
C SER A 536 -38.62 -6.17 -10.01
N SER A 537 -38.90 -6.18 -11.31
CA SER A 537 -38.74 -4.99 -12.16
C SER A 537 -39.50 -3.77 -11.63
N GLN A 538 -40.66 -3.98 -11.00
CA GLN A 538 -41.46 -2.91 -10.40
C GLN A 538 -40.78 -2.31 -9.17
N THR A 539 -40.28 -3.14 -8.25
CA THR A 539 -39.53 -2.69 -7.06
C THR A 539 -38.24 -1.99 -7.48
N HIS A 540 -37.52 -2.54 -8.46
CA HIS A 540 -36.29 -1.94 -8.97
C HIS A 540 -36.54 -0.52 -9.54
N GLN A 541 -37.57 -0.34 -10.36
CA GLN A 541 -37.97 0.98 -10.86
C GLN A 541 -38.37 1.94 -9.73
N ALA A 542 -39.10 1.45 -8.72
CA ALA A 542 -39.53 2.28 -7.60
C ALA A 542 -38.35 2.71 -6.69
N ILE A 543 -37.35 1.84 -6.51
CA ILE A 543 -36.09 2.19 -5.83
C ILE A 543 -35.36 3.28 -6.61
N LEU A 544 -35.22 3.12 -7.94
CA LEU A 544 -34.55 4.11 -8.79
C LEU A 544 -35.26 5.47 -8.82
N GLN A 545 -36.59 5.51 -8.70
CA GLN A 545 -37.37 6.75 -8.62
C GLN A 545 -37.29 7.44 -7.26
N HIS A 546 -36.91 6.72 -6.20
CA HIS A 546 -36.75 7.27 -4.86
C HIS A 546 -35.33 7.82 -4.60
N ARG A 547 -34.38 7.49 -5.48
CA ARG A 547 -33.05 8.07 -5.53
C ARG A 547 -33.11 9.48 -6.13
#